data_AF-A0A4R8TSG2-F1
#
_entry.id   AF-A0A4R8TSG2-F1
#
_cell.length_a   1.000
_cell.length_b   1.000
_cell.length_c   1.000
_cell.angle_alpha   90.00
_cell.angle_beta   90.00
_cell.angle_gamma   90.00
#
_symmetry.space_group_name_H-M   'P 1'
#
loop_
_entity.id
_entity.type
_entity.pdbx_description
1 polymer ?
#
loop_
_entity_poly.entity_id
_entity_poly.type
_entity_poly.pdbx_seq_one_letter_code
_entity_poly.pdbx_strand_id
1 'polypeptide(L)'
;MLVGKSVPELIMVRTMVIFFQKLGLLCFLYFWFIFALVGVPGIAHPVSIIIEVIGAIEIIFYFAFFVPFRRRLQKPGIQPEQLSQAERRQFFHQGLDHAPDVEQYIRRWHCNAQIGDIRRENVKDWLMWALFDKDGDPGEHDAELEDYITDAEERAGVSIKKGFGDSKAMRLSFDPIDIRHRSLFFYLIVAGIDVLVWFVLAIRGFKFYRQPRKTFFSVFPLRPMTLVAPNESASHQMSYFCRPHTSKTQRPILFIHGVGVGLMPYLLWLWSIPKDVGVLCIEILPVSSRICPPLPPTDELVAGMEAIIRQQNYEDFVFVGNSFGTLLAAPLLKKPDVERRINSLVLIDPVSLLLHLPAVAYNFTRRKPTWGNEWEIWFIATDAMVSHTLARRFRWQDFILWTPQLQGKRTTVVLGGEDCVTDPDAVASYVYFGDLGYTRADKHEWATTPERWSGRGELELMYLKGMDHGQAFLSIKHMPQIANVVVAYTHLNGVMDARQAEAVKEEEQNQI
;
A
#
# COMPACT_ATOMS: atom_id res chain seq x y z
N MET A 1 -1.19 2.52 -10.31
CA MET A 1 -2.02 2.00 -11.40
C MET A 1 -1.27 2.27 -12.70
N LEU A 2 -1.10 1.25 -13.52
CA LEU A 2 -0.48 1.35 -14.85
C LEU A 2 -1.53 1.59 -15.94
N VAL A 3 -2.77 1.18 -15.70
CA VAL A 3 -3.88 1.33 -16.64
C VAL A 3 -4.98 2.23 -16.10
N GLY A 4 -5.76 2.82 -17.01
CA GLY A 4 -6.89 3.68 -16.70
C GLY A 4 -8.27 3.04 -16.87
N LYS A 5 -9.26 3.92 -17.14
CA LYS A 5 -10.69 3.61 -17.28
C LYS A 5 -11.11 3.55 -18.76
N SER A 6 -10.46 2.71 -19.55
CA SER A 6 -10.85 2.48 -20.96
C SER A 6 -11.17 1.01 -21.25
N VAL A 7 -12.02 0.77 -22.26
CA VAL A 7 -12.40 -0.60 -22.67
C VAL A 7 -11.20 -1.40 -23.18
N PRO A 8 -10.28 -0.86 -24.02
CA PRO A 8 -9.09 -1.61 -24.44
C PRO A 8 -8.19 -2.02 -23.27
N GLU A 9 -7.94 -1.10 -22.33
CA GLU A 9 -7.15 -1.41 -21.12
C GLU A 9 -7.82 -2.47 -20.25
N LEU A 10 -9.15 -2.40 -20.10
CA LEU A 10 -9.92 -3.42 -19.39
C LEU A 10 -9.76 -4.81 -20.02
N ILE A 11 -9.85 -4.91 -21.34
CA ILE A 11 -9.66 -6.17 -22.07
C ILE A 11 -8.22 -6.68 -21.88
N MET A 12 -7.23 -5.79 -22.00
CA MET A 12 -5.83 -6.13 -21.80
C MET A 12 -5.59 -6.70 -20.39
N VAL A 13 -5.99 -5.97 -19.34
CA VAL A 13 -5.77 -6.42 -17.95
C VAL A 13 -6.51 -7.70 -17.66
N ARG A 14 -7.77 -7.86 -18.09
CA ARG A 14 -8.50 -9.12 -17.89
C ARG A 14 -7.82 -10.30 -18.59
N THR A 15 -7.30 -10.09 -19.80
CA THR A 15 -6.53 -11.11 -20.52
C THR A 15 -5.26 -11.48 -19.75
N MET A 16 -4.51 -10.49 -19.24
CA MET A 16 -3.31 -10.73 -18.42
C MET A 16 -3.63 -11.46 -17.12
N VAL A 17 -4.73 -11.09 -16.44
CA VAL A 17 -5.21 -11.77 -15.24
C VAL A 17 -5.53 -13.23 -15.55
N ILE A 18 -6.28 -13.51 -16.62
CA ILE A 18 -6.59 -14.89 -17.03
C ILE A 18 -5.30 -15.65 -17.31
N PHE A 19 -4.38 -15.06 -18.08
CA PHE A 19 -3.09 -15.66 -18.40
C PHE A 19 -2.27 -16.00 -17.14
N PHE A 20 -2.07 -15.05 -16.23
CA PHE A 20 -1.28 -15.26 -15.00
C PHE A 20 -1.98 -16.11 -13.95
N GLN A 21 -3.31 -16.26 -13.99
CA GLN A 21 -4.02 -17.11 -13.03
C GLN A 21 -4.33 -18.51 -13.57
N LYS A 22 -4.33 -18.70 -14.89
CA LYS A 22 -4.82 -19.92 -15.55
C LYS A 22 -3.84 -20.50 -16.56
N LEU A 23 -2.57 -20.10 -16.56
CA LEU A 23 -1.57 -20.58 -17.52
C LEU A 23 -1.55 -22.11 -17.68
N GLY A 24 -1.49 -22.86 -16.58
CA GLY A 24 -1.52 -24.33 -16.63
C GLY A 24 -2.77 -24.90 -17.31
N LEU A 25 -3.95 -24.31 -17.06
CA LEU A 25 -5.19 -24.70 -17.71
C LEU A 25 -5.19 -24.32 -19.20
N LEU A 26 -4.65 -23.16 -19.57
CA LEU A 26 -4.55 -22.74 -20.97
C LEU A 26 -3.61 -23.67 -21.75
N CYS A 27 -2.47 -24.07 -21.19
CA CYS A 27 -1.58 -25.06 -21.79
C CYS A 27 -2.27 -26.43 -21.95
N PHE A 28 -3.07 -26.86 -20.96
CA PHE A 28 -3.84 -28.10 -21.06
C PHE A 28 -4.91 -28.05 -22.16
N LEU A 29 -5.63 -26.93 -22.28
CA LEU A 29 -6.62 -26.74 -23.34
C LEU A 29 -5.97 -26.69 -24.72
N TYR A 30 -4.79 -26.06 -24.84
CA TYR A 30 -3.98 -26.09 -26.05
C TYR A 30 -3.61 -27.53 -26.45
N PHE A 31 -3.08 -28.32 -25.50
CA PHE A 31 -2.75 -29.73 -25.73
C PHE A 31 -3.96 -30.52 -26.24
N TRP A 32 -5.10 -30.40 -25.55
CA TRP A 32 -6.33 -31.10 -25.92
C TRP A 32 -6.80 -30.74 -27.32
N PHE A 33 -6.75 -29.45 -27.68
CA PHE A 33 -7.16 -28.95 -28.99
C PHE A 33 -6.24 -29.45 -30.12
N ILE A 34 -4.91 -29.37 -29.93
CA ILE A 34 -3.94 -29.86 -30.92
C ILE A 34 -4.05 -31.37 -31.11
N PHE A 35 -4.21 -32.12 -30.02
CA PHE A 35 -4.43 -33.56 -30.10
C PHE A 35 -5.73 -33.90 -30.85
N ALA A 36 -6.81 -33.18 -30.59
CA ALA A 36 -8.09 -33.39 -31.27
C ALA A 36 -8.04 -33.09 -32.79
N LEU A 37 -7.28 -32.07 -33.20
CA LEU A 37 -7.19 -31.66 -34.60
C LEU A 37 -6.16 -32.43 -35.43
N VAL A 38 -4.98 -32.69 -34.87
CA VAL A 38 -3.81 -33.19 -35.61
C VAL A 38 -3.38 -34.58 -35.12
N GLY A 39 -3.86 -35.01 -33.95
CA GLY A 39 -3.45 -36.26 -33.32
C GLY A 39 -2.01 -36.20 -32.79
N VAL A 40 -1.39 -37.39 -32.68
CA VAL A 40 -0.04 -37.57 -32.14
C VAL A 40 1.02 -36.68 -32.83
N PRO A 41 1.03 -36.51 -34.17
CA PRO A 41 2.00 -35.64 -34.83
C PRO A 41 1.97 -34.18 -34.35
N GLY A 42 0.80 -33.66 -33.98
CA GLY A 42 0.65 -32.28 -33.49
C GLY A 42 1.28 -32.07 -32.12
N ILE A 43 1.00 -32.99 -31.18
CA ILE A 43 1.56 -32.92 -29.81
C ILE A 43 3.05 -33.30 -29.76
N ALA A 44 3.52 -34.10 -30.73
CA ALA A 44 4.94 -34.43 -30.85
C ALA A 44 5.79 -33.28 -31.44
N HIS A 45 5.16 -32.20 -31.91
CA HIS A 45 5.88 -31.04 -32.42
C HIS A 45 6.68 -30.36 -31.28
N PRO A 46 7.96 -29.94 -31.50
CA PRO A 46 8.80 -29.38 -30.43
C PRO A 46 8.18 -28.21 -29.66
N VAL A 47 7.43 -27.34 -30.36
CA VAL A 47 6.71 -26.23 -29.73
C VAL A 47 5.58 -26.72 -28.81
N SER A 48 4.87 -27.77 -29.22
CA SER A 48 3.80 -28.35 -28.40
C SER A 48 4.36 -28.96 -27.13
N ILE A 49 5.46 -29.72 -27.25
CA ILE A 49 6.18 -30.30 -26.11
C ILE A 49 6.58 -29.22 -25.09
N ILE A 50 7.10 -28.07 -25.54
CA ILE A 50 7.46 -26.96 -24.63
C ILE A 50 6.24 -26.44 -23.87
N ILE A 51 5.13 -26.19 -24.58
CA ILE A 51 3.88 -25.68 -23.98
C ILE A 51 3.31 -26.70 -22.98
N GLU A 52 3.35 -27.98 -23.32
CA GLU A 52 2.87 -29.09 -22.49
C GLU A 52 3.70 -29.23 -21.21
N VAL A 53 5.03 -29.14 -21.30
CA VAL A 53 5.93 -29.17 -20.14
C VAL A 53 5.67 -27.99 -19.22
N ILE A 54 5.52 -26.77 -19.78
CA ILE A 54 5.14 -25.59 -18.99
C ILE A 54 3.79 -25.81 -18.31
N GLY A 55 2.81 -26.34 -19.04
CA GLY A 55 1.49 -26.67 -18.52
C GLY A 55 1.54 -27.66 -17.35
N ALA A 56 2.31 -28.73 -17.49
CA ALA A 56 2.49 -29.74 -16.45
C ALA A 56 3.13 -29.15 -15.18
N ILE A 57 4.18 -28.33 -15.34
CA ILE A 57 4.84 -27.65 -14.21
C ILE A 57 3.87 -26.70 -13.49
N GLU A 58 3.09 -25.91 -14.23
CA GLU A 58 2.10 -24.99 -13.67
C GLU A 58 0.97 -25.73 -12.94
N ILE A 59 0.49 -26.84 -13.49
CA ILE A 59 -0.54 -27.68 -12.85
C ILE A 59 0.01 -28.30 -11.56
N ILE A 60 1.23 -28.82 -11.58
CA ILE A 60 1.89 -29.36 -10.38
C ILE A 60 2.06 -28.25 -9.34
N PHE A 61 2.56 -27.08 -9.73
CA PHE A 61 2.69 -25.93 -8.83
C PHE A 61 1.34 -25.52 -8.22
N TYR A 62 0.27 -25.51 -9.01
CA TYR A 62 -1.07 -25.21 -8.51
C TYR A 62 -1.53 -26.21 -7.43
N PHE A 63 -1.51 -27.50 -7.73
CA PHE A 63 -2.06 -28.52 -6.82
C PHE A 63 -1.12 -28.87 -5.66
N ALA A 64 0.17 -29.06 -5.94
CA ALA A 64 1.15 -29.50 -4.94
C ALA A 64 1.60 -28.36 -4.01
N PHE A 65 1.65 -27.11 -4.50
CA PHE A 65 2.11 -25.97 -3.70
C PHE A 65 0.98 -24.98 -3.38
N PHE A 66 0.32 -24.40 -4.38
CA PHE A 66 -0.59 -23.27 -4.14
C PHE A 66 -1.83 -23.67 -3.32
N VAL A 67 -2.47 -24.80 -3.60
CA VAL A 67 -3.64 -25.28 -2.84
C VAL A 67 -3.34 -25.46 -1.33
N PRO A 68 -2.31 -26.23 -0.91
CA PRO A 68 -1.99 -26.37 0.50
C PRO A 68 -1.49 -25.04 1.12
N PHE A 69 -0.72 -24.25 0.38
CA PHE A 69 -0.26 -22.94 0.83
C PHE A 69 -1.43 -22.00 1.12
N ARG A 70 -2.41 -21.88 0.21
CA ARG A 70 -3.63 -21.09 0.38
C ARG A 70 -4.41 -21.53 1.62
N ARG A 71 -4.58 -22.84 1.85
CA ARG A 71 -5.25 -23.36 3.05
C ARG A 71 -4.52 -22.96 4.33
N ARG A 72 -3.19 -23.02 4.33
CA ARG A 72 -2.37 -22.61 5.48
C ARG A 72 -2.54 -21.13 5.81
N LEU A 73 -2.64 -20.27 4.79
CA LEU A 73 -2.80 -18.81 4.98
C LEU A 73 -4.18 -18.42 5.55
N GLN A 74 -5.19 -19.29 5.52
CA GLN A 74 -6.50 -19.00 6.13
C GLN A 74 -6.48 -19.04 7.66
N LYS A 75 -5.40 -19.57 8.27
CA LYS A 75 -5.28 -19.63 9.73
C LYS A 75 -5.40 -18.24 10.36
N PRO A 76 -5.90 -18.16 11.62
CA PRO A 76 -5.96 -16.90 12.34
C PRO A 76 -4.60 -16.20 12.43
N GLY A 77 -4.66 -14.87 12.53
CA GLY A 77 -3.48 -14.01 12.58
C GLY A 77 -2.86 -13.95 13.98
N ILE A 78 -2.01 -12.96 14.17
CA ILE A 78 -1.49 -12.64 15.50
C ILE A 78 -2.61 -12.00 16.31
N GLN A 79 -2.77 -12.43 17.56
CA GLN A 79 -3.66 -11.76 18.50
C GLN A 79 -2.96 -10.49 19.01
N PRO A 80 -3.50 -9.30 18.73
CA PRO A 80 -2.87 -8.06 19.15
C PRO A 80 -3.09 -7.79 20.64
N GLU A 81 -2.27 -6.90 21.19
CA GLU A 81 -2.49 -6.35 22.52
C GLU A 81 -3.79 -5.53 22.54
N GLN A 82 -4.66 -5.80 23.51
CA GLN A 82 -5.96 -5.15 23.58
C GLN A 82 -5.80 -3.68 24.00
N LEU A 83 -6.49 -2.79 23.30
CA LEU A 83 -6.64 -1.40 23.73
C LEU A 83 -7.35 -1.35 25.08
N SER A 84 -7.02 -0.39 25.93
CA SER A 84 -7.81 -0.06 27.11
C SER A 84 -9.17 0.54 26.70
N GLN A 85 -10.14 0.53 27.61
CA GLN A 85 -11.45 1.15 27.37
C GLN A 85 -11.34 2.63 27.02
N ALA A 86 -10.43 3.37 27.66
CA ALA A 86 -10.21 4.78 27.37
C ALA A 86 -9.67 5.00 25.95
N GLU A 87 -8.72 4.16 25.51
CA GLU A 87 -8.18 4.20 24.15
C GLU A 87 -9.24 3.84 23.11
N ARG A 88 -10.05 2.80 23.33
CA ARG A 88 -11.15 2.42 22.43
C ARG A 88 -12.15 3.56 22.27
N ARG A 89 -12.56 4.17 23.39
CA ARG A 89 -13.50 5.30 23.40
C ARG A 89 -12.95 6.49 22.64
N GLN A 90 -11.71 6.88 22.91
CA GLN A 90 -11.04 7.97 22.20
C GLN A 90 -10.99 7.68 20.70
N PHE A 91 -10.59 6.48 20.32
CA PHE A 91 -10.43 6.07 18.94
C PHE A 91 -11.76 6.06 18.18
N PHE A 92 -12.84 5.57 18.82
CA PHE A 92 -14.19 5.58 18.26
C PHE A 92 -14.70 7.00 18.01
N HIS A 93 -14.61 7.88 19.01
CA HIS A 93 -15.07 9.27 18.87
C HIS A 93 -14.24 10.05 17.86
N GLN A 94 -12.92 9.87 17.85
CA GLN A 94 -12.06 10.52 16.87
C GLN A 94 -12.42 10.12 15.43
N GLY A 95 -12.79 8.85 15.22
CA GLY A 95 -13.31 8.38 13.93
C GLY A 95 -14.66 9.00 13.57
N LEU A 96 -15.61 9.04 14.51
CA LEU A 96 -16.93 9.64 14.31
C LEU A 96 -16.89 11.16 14.08
N ASP A 97 -15.99 11.88 14.74
CA ASP A 97 -15.79 13.31 14.54
C ASP A 97 -15.30 13.63 13.11
N HIS A 98 -14.65 12.65 12.46
CA HIS A 98 -14.22 12.70 11.06
C HIS A 98 -15.04 11.72 10.20
N ALA A 99 -16.35 11.62 10.45
CA ALA A 99 -17.30 10.94 9.59
C ALA A 99 -18.34 11.97 9.10
N PRO A 100 -18.34 12.37 7.80
CA PRO A 100 -19.22 13.44 7.30
C PRO A 100 -20.70 13.11 7.46
N ASP A 101 -21.01 11.83 7.29
CA ASP A 101 -22.34 11.24 7.41
C ASP A 101 -22.17 9.91 8.15
N VAL A 102 -22.62 9.87 9.40
CA VAL A 102 -22.47 8.71 10.29
C VAL A 102 -23.33 7.53 9.81
N GLU A 103 -24.53 7.78 9.25
CA GLU A 103 -25.35 6.70 8.67
C GLU A 103 -24.61 6.06 7.49
N GLN A 104 -24.10 6.89 6.57
CA GLN A 104 -23.36 6.41 5.42
C GLN A 104 -22.06 5.72 5.83
N TYR A 105 -21.37 6.22 6.85
CA TYR A 105 -20.17 5.62 7.42
C TYR A 105 -20.43 4.18 7.90
N ILE A 106 -21.47 3.97 8.71
CA ILE A 106 -21.89 2.64 9.18
C ILE A 106 -22.28 1.76 7.99
N ARG A 107 -23.12 2.26 7.08
CA ARG A 107 -23.57 1.50 5.91
C ARG A 107 -22.42 1.03 5.03
N ARG A 108 -21.43 1.88 4.78
CA ARG A 108 -20.26 1.55 3.97
C ARG A 108 -19.37 0.50 4.66
N TRP A 109 -19.24 0.53 5.98
CA TRP A 109 -18.59 -0.56 6.75
C TRP A 109 -19.34 -1.91 6.64
N HIS A 110 -20.65 -1.86 6.37
CA HIS A 110 -21.51 -3.01 6.07
C HIS A 110 -21.66 -3.26 4.55
N CYS A 111 -20.60 -3.01 3.78
CA CYS A 111 -20.57 -3.23 2.33
C CYS A 111 -21.65 -2.44 1.55
N ASN A 112 -21.97 -1.23 2.02
CA ASN A 112 -22.99 -0.33 1.48
C ASN A 112 -24.42 -0.91 1.58
N ALA A 113 -24.70 -1.67 2.64
CA ALA A 113 -26.05 -2.19 2.93
C ALA A 113 -27.08 -1.07 3.14
N GLN A 114 -28.36 -1.40 3.00
CA GLN A 114 -29.43 -0.48 3.41
C GLN A 114 -29.50 -0.42 4.93
N ILE A 115 -29.83 0.75 5.48
CA ILE A 115 -29.86 0.92 6.95
C ILE A 115 -30.84 -0.04 7.63
N GLY A 116 -31.94 -0.41 6.96
CA GLY A 116 -32.91 -1.38 7.48
C GLY A 116 -32.39 -2.81 7.62
N ASP A 117 -31.33 -3.17 6.88
CA ASP A 117 -30.66 -4.49 6.93
C ASP A 117 -29.55 -4.53 7.99
N ILE A 118 -29.20 -3.36 8.55
CA ILE A 118 -28.22 -3.21 9.61
C ILE A 118 -28.99 -3.14 10.92
N ARG A 119 -28.71 -4.09 11.80
CA ARG A 119 -29.29 -4.13 13.14
C ARG A 119 -28.21 -4.12 14.20
N ARG A 120 -28.62 -3.90 15.45
CA ARG A 120 -27.74 -3.63 16.59
C ARG A 120 -26.65 -4.68 16.74
N GLU A 121 -26.99 -5.96 16.59
CA GLU A 121 -26.01 -7.05 16.72
C GLU A 121 -24.99 -7.06 15.56
N ASN A 122 -25.38 -6.66 14.34
CA ASN A 122 -24.42 -6.51 13.24
C ASN A 122 -23.40 -5.40 13.53
N VAL A 123 -23.83 -4.31 14.18
CA VAL A 123 -22.95 -3.20 14.57
C VAL A 123 -22.02 -3.62 15.72
N LYS A 124 -22.52 -4.40 16.68
CA LYS A 124 -21.67 -5.02 17.72
C LYS A 124 -20.59 -5.91 17.12
N ASP A 125 -20.94 -6.78 16.16
CA ASP A 125 -19.96 -7.61 15.45
C ASP A 125 -18.85 -6.78 14.78
N TRP A 126 -19.22 -5.65 14.18
CA TRP A 126 -18.28 -4.73 13.56
C TRP A 126 -17.37 -4.07 14.61
N LEU A 127 -17.94 -3.52 15.68
CA LEU A 127 -17.19 -2.83 16.73
C LEU A 127 -16.28 -3.78 17.52
N MET A 128 -16.72 -5.01 17.78
CA MET A 128 -15.91 -6.07 18.39
C MET A 128 -14.65 -6.36 17.59
N TRP A 129 -14.75 -6.38 16.26
CA TRP A 129 -13.57 -6.44 15.40
C TRP A 129 -12.76 -5.15 15.43
N ALA A 130 -13.41 -4.00 15.21
CA ALA A 130 -12.74 -2.72 14.98
C ALA A 130 -11.98 -2.20 16.21
N LEU A 131 -12.52 -2.39 17.41
CA LEU A 131 -12.00 -1.80 18.66
C LEU A 131 -11.45 -2.83 19.64
N PHE A 132 -11.95 -4.07 19.63
CA PHE A 132 -11.59 -5.09 20.63
C PHE A 132 -10.72 -6.21 20.08
N ASP A 133 -10.59 -6.34 18.75
CA ASP A 133 -9.95 -7.48 18.10
C ASP A 133 -10.50 -8.84 18.61
N LYS A 134 -11.82 -8.90 18.85
CA LYS A 134 -12.55 -10.09 19.31
C LYS A 134 -13.69 -10.47 18.36
N ASP A 135 -14.01 -11.75 18.31
CA ASP A 135 -15.14 -12.32 17.56
C ASP A 135 -16.03 -13.13 18.52
N GLY A 136 -17.32 -13.19 18.25
CA GLY A 136 -18.31 -13.89 19.09
C GLY A 136 -19.04 -12.99 20.10
N ASP A 137 -19.55 -13.61 21.16
CA ASP A 137 -20.43 -12.97 22.17
C ASP A 137 -19.73 -11.79 22.88
N PRO A 138 -20.32 -10.58 22.87
CA PRO A 138 -19.81 -9.41 23.59
C PRO A 138 -19.55 -9.63 25.08
N GLY A 139 -20.36 -10.44 25.75
CA GLY A 139 -20.23 -10.71 27.19
C GLY A 139 -20.11 -9.43 28.04
N GLU A 140 -19.00 -9.27 28.75
CA GLU A 140 -18.73 -8.11 29.61
C GLU A 140 -18.58 -6.77 28.84
N HIS A 141 -18.33 -6.82 27.53
CA HIS A 141 -18.12 -5.63 26.69
C HIS A 141 -19.44 -5.05 26.14
N ASP A 142 -20.57 -5.74 26.36
CA ASP A 142 -21.87 -5.37 25.79
C ASP A 142 -22.30 -3.93 26.16
N ALA A 143 -22.14 -3.55 27.44
CA ALA A 143 -22.50 -2.21 27.89
C ALA A 143 -21.68 -1.11 27.18
N GLU A 144 -20.37 -1.34 26.99
CA GLU A 144 -19.50 -0.39 26.29
C GLU A 144 -19.86 -0.28 24.80
N LEU A 145 -20.18 -1.39 24.15
CA LEU A 145 -20.65 -1.40 22.77
C LEU A 145 -21.99 -0.66 22.61
N GLU A 146 -22.90 -0.83 23.57
CA GLU A 146 -24.20 -0.17 23.54
C GLU A 146 -24.08 1.35 23.70
N ASP A 147 -23.12 1.83 24.49
CA ASP A 147 -22.79 3.25 24.57
C ASP A 147 -22.31 3.78 23.20
N TYR A 148 -21.37 3.09 22.55
CA TYR A 148 -20.89 3.46 21.21
C TYR A 148 -22.00 3.49 20.16
N ILE A 149 -22.90 2.51 20.17
CA ILE A 149 -24.02 2.45 19.23
C ILE A 149 -24.98 3.61 19.47
N THR A 150 -25.28 3.92 20.73
CA THR A 150 -26.17 5.03 21.10
C THR A 150 -25.61 6.36 20.60
N ASP A 151 -24.32 6.62 20.83
CA ASP A 151 -23.66 7.84 20.33
C ASP A 151 -23.68 7.94 18.80
N ALA A 152 -23.53 6.81 18.11
CA ALA A 152 -23.61 6.77 16.65
C ALA A 152 -25.05 6.99 16.13
N GLU A 153 -26.07 6.43 16.79
CA GLU A 153 -27.49 6.66 16.50
C GLU A 153 -27.87 8.13 16.65
N GLU A 154 -27.44 8.76 17.75
CA GLU A 154 -27.70 10.18 18.02
C GLU A 154 -27.08 11.09 16.95
N ARG A 155 -25.83 10.84 16.56
CA ARG A 155 -25.14 11.61 15.52
C ARG A 155 -25.67 11.37 14.12
N ALA A 156 -26.10 10.14 13.82
CA ALA A 156 -26.69 9.79 12.53
C ALA A 156 -28.15 10.26 12.40
N GLY A 157 -28.83 10.51 13.52
CA GLY A 157 -30.27 10.81 13.53
C GLY A 157 -31.13 9.62 13.11
N VAL A 158 -30.65 8.39 13.31
CA VAL A 158 -31.35 7.15 12.95
C VAL A 158 -31.47 6.21 14.14
N SER A 159 -32.51 5.38 14.15
CA SER A 159 -32.66 4.30 15.12
C SER A 159 -32.41 2.94 14.46
N ILE A 160 -31.39 2.24 14.94
CA ILE A 160 -30.95 0.92 14.51
C ILE A 160 -31.79 -0.13 15.25
N LYS A 161 -32.47 -0.98 14.48
CA LYS A 161 -33.37 -1.99 15.04
C LYS A 161 -32.59 -3.05 15.83
N LYS A 162 -33.24 -3.64 16.85
CA LYS A 162 -32.68 -4.75 17.65
C LYS A 162 -32.56 -6.05 16.85
N GLY A 163 -31.64 -6.91 17.31
CA GLY A 163 -31.40 -8.26 16.76
C GLY A 163 -30.43 -8.26 15.59
N PHE A 164 -30.45 -9.34 14.80
CA PHE A 164 -29.64 -9.47 13.58
C PHE A 164 -30.45 -9.09 12.34
N GLY A 165 -29.82 -8.35 11.44
CA GLY A 165 -30.28 -8.12 10.07
C GLY A 165 -29.41 -8.86 9.05
N ASP A 166 -29.74 -8.69 7.78
CA ASP A 166 -29.12 -9.40 6.65
C ASP A 166 -27.75 -8.83 6.22
N SER A 167 -27.33 -7.71 6.80
CA SER A 167 -26.04 -7.09 6.50
C SER A 167 -24.84 -7.88 7.08
N LYS A 168 -23.67 -7.71 6.45
CA LYS A 168 -22.40 -8.23 6.95
C LYS A 168 -21.37 -7.12 7.01
N ALA A 169 -20.84 -6.87 8.19
CA ALA A 169 -19.74 -5.95 8.40
C ALA A 169 -18.44 -6.48 7.78
N MET A 170 -17.60 -5.58 7.28
CA MET A 170 -16.22 -5.92 6.95
C MET A 170 -15.43 -6.13 8.25
N ARG A 171 -14.91 -7.35 8.45
CA ARG A 171 -14.09 -7.71 9.62
C ARG A 171 -12.79 -8.32 9.14
N LEU A 172 -11.89 -7.48 8.64
CA LEU A 172 -10.75 -7.89 7.79
C LEU A 172 -9.90 -9.01 8.40
N SER A 173 -9.70 -8.98 9.73
CA SER A 173 -8.86 -9.96 10.43
C SER A 173 -9.53 -11.32 10.68
N PHE A 174 -10.86 -11.38 10.61
CA PHE A 174 -11.65 -12.59 10.84
C PHE A 174 -12.26 -13.17 9.57
N ASP A 175 -12.57 -12.30 8.60
CA ASP A 175 -13.16 -12.71 7.34
C ASP A 175 -12.21 -13.67 6.56
N PRO A 176 -12.78 -14.57 5.74
CA PRO A 176 -11.99 -15.40 4.83
C PRO A 176 -11.14 -14.55 3.89
N ILE A 177 -9.90 -14.97 3.65
CA ILE A 177 -8.98 -14.23 2.79
C ILE A 177 -9.25 -14.61 1.32
N ASP A 178 -9.54 -13.63 0.45
CA ASP A 178 -9.65 -13.86 -1.00
C ASP A 178 -8.27 -13.93 -1.66
N ILE A 179 -7.65 -15.11 -1.59
CA ILE A 179 -6.37 -15.39 -2.25
C ILE A 179 -6.61 -16.03 -3.60
N ARG A 180 -6.03 -15.44 -4.65
CA ARG A 180 -6.08 -15.94 -6.04
C ARG A 180 -4.72 -16.49 -6.45
N HIS A 181 -4.73 -17.54 -7.27
CA HIS A 181 -3.50 -18.15 -7.77
C HIS A 181 -2.69 -17.17 -8.62
N ARG A 182 -1.37 -17.24 -8.53
CA ARG A 182 -0.44 -16.63 -9.48
C ARG A 182 0.40 -17.76 -10.06
N SER A 183 0.52 -17.82 -11.38
CA SER A 183 1.30 -18.84 -12.08
C SER A 183 2.75 -18.79 -11.65
N LEU A 184 3.45 -19.92 -11.78
CA LEU A 184 4.89 -19.96 -11.56
C LEU A 184 5.59 -18.97 -12.51
N PHE A 185 5.11 -18.86 -13.74
CA PHE A 185 5.58 -17.88 -14.72
C PHE A 185 5.46 -16.42 -14.24
N PHE A 186 4.36 -16.04 -13.59
CA PHE A 186 4.23 -14.71 -13.00
C PHE A 186 5.35 -14.45 -11.98
N TYR A 187 5.60 -15.42 -11.10
CA TYR A 187 6.69 -15.31 -10.13
C TYR A 187 8.06 -15.25 -10.82
N LEU A 188 8.29 -15.95 -11.93
CA LEU A 188 9.52 -15.81 -12.72
C LEU A 188 9.71 -14.39 -13.28
N ILE A 189 8.63 -13.73 -13.73
CA ILE A 189 8.68 -12.32 -14.14
C ILE A 189 9.07 -11.43 -12.95
N VAL A 190 8.45 -11.63 -11.78
CA VAL A 190 8.81 -10.89 -10.55
C VAL A 190 10.28 -11.11 -10.16
N ALA A 191 10.82 -12.31 -10.40
CA ALA A 191 12.24 -12.60 -10.20
C ALA A 191 13.13 -11.77 -11.15
N GLY A 192 12.78 -11.74 -12.44
CA GLY A 192 13.50 -10.96 -13.44
C GLY A 192 13.48 -9.46 -13.14
N ILE A 193 12.31 -8.93 -12.73
CA ILE A 193 12.17 -7.52 -12.32
C ILE A 193 13.06 -7.19 -11.12
N ASP A 194 13.13 -8.07 -10.12
CA ASP A 194 13.97 -7.88 -8.93
C ASP A 194 15.46 -7.78 -9.27
N VAL A 195 15.91 -8.66 -10.17
CA VAL A 195 17.29 -8.66 -10.65
C VAL A 195 17.58 -7.40 -11.47
N LEU A 196 16.65 -6.98 -12.34
CA LEU A 196 16.77 -5.74 -13.09
C LEU A 196 16.88 -4.52 -12.15
N VAL A 197 15.97 -4.40 -11.18
CA VAL A 197 15.99 -3.34 -10.16
C VAL A 197 17.34 -3.31 -9.45
N TRP A 198 17.85 -4.48 -9.03
CA TRP A 198 19.15 -4.56 -8.37
C TRP A 198 20.28 -4.02 -9.25
N PHE A 199 20.35 -4.40 -10.52
CA PHE A 199 21.36 -3.90 -11.46
C PHE A 199 21.22 -2.40 -11.72
N VAL A 200 20.01 -1.91 -11.99
CA VAL A 200 19.75 -0.49 -12.26
C VAL A 200 20.14 0.38 -11.06
N LEU A 201 19.75 -0.04 -9.85
CA LEU A 201 20.10 0.68 -8.63
C LEU A 201 21.61 0.61 -8.34
N ALA A 202 22.28 -0.51 -8.61
CA ALA A 202 23.73 -0.62 -8.48
C ALA A 202 24.48 0.37 -9.40
N ILE A 203 24.05 0.51 -10.66
CA ILE A 203 24.59 1.52 -11.60
C ILE A 203 24.42 2.93 -11.03
N ARG A 204 23.35 3.16 -10.27
CA ARG A 204 23.05 4.46 -9.66
C ARG A 204 23.71 4.69 -8.28
N GLY A 205 24.60 3.78 -7.87
CA GLY A 205 25.40 3.88 -6.63
C GLY A 205 24.71 3.33 -5.38
N PHE A 206 23.57 2.65 -5.52
CA PHE A 206 22.94 1.97 -4.39
C PHE A 206 23.67 0.66 -4.09
N LYS A 207 23.80 0.38 -2.81
CA LYS A 207 24.27 -0.88 -2.26
C LYS A 207 23.08 -1.66 -1.72
N PHE A 208 23.03 -2.95 -2.03
CA PHE A 208 22.04 -3.85 -1.44
C PHE A 208 22.53 -4.39 -0.09
N TYR A 209 21.65 -4.35 0.90
CA TYR A 209 21.86 -4.93 2.23
C TYR A 209 20.89 -6.09 2.40
N ARG A 210 21.44 -7.31 2.41
CA ARG A 210 20.66 -8.55 2.42
C ARG A 210 20.20 -8.92 3.83
N GLN A 211 19.11 -9.69 3.89
CA GLN A 211 18.80 -10.52 5.04
C GLN A 211 19.91 -11.58 5.27
N PRO A 212 19.92 -12.29 6.41
CA PRO A 212 20.87 -13.39 6.66
C PRO A 212 20.78 -14.45 5.55
N ARG A 213 21.92 -14.96 5.06
CA ARG A 213 21.95 -15.91 3.91
C ARG A 213 21.06 -17.15 4.09
N LYS A 214 20.86 -17.59 5.34
CA LYS A 214 19.94 -18.69 5.69
C LYS A 214 18.48 -18.45 5.28
N THR A 215 18.09 -17.20 5.01
CA THR A 215 16.75 -16.82 4.54
C THR A 215 16.57 -16.98 3.02
N PHE A 216 17.61 -17.36 2.27
CA PHE A 216 17.54 -17.45 0.81
C PHE A 216 16.37 -18.31 0.31
N PHE A 217 16.12 -19.46 0.94
CA PHE A 217 15.03 -20.37 0.57
C PHE A 217 13.68 -20.04 1.24
N SER A 218 13.63 -19.06 2.15
CA SER A 218 12.36 -18.63 2.74
C SER A 218 11.62 -17.61 1.87
N VAL A 219 12.28 -17.04 0.87
CA VAL A 219 11.70 -16.07 -0.07
C VAL A 219 11.67 -16.67 -1.48
N PHE A 220 10.48 -16.69 -2.07
CA PHE A 220 10.23 -17.07 -3.45
C PHE A 220 9.48 -15.94 -4.18
N PRO A 221 9.89 -15.53 -5.40
CA PRO A 221 11.03 -16.04 -6.16
C PRO A 221 12.37 -15.88 -5.43
N LEU A 222 13.28 -16.83 -5.66
CA LEU A 222 14.62 -16.81 -5.08
C LEU A 222 15.33 -15.52 -5.48
N ARG A 223 16.07 -14.93 -4.54
CA ARG A 223 16.76 -13.65 -4.71
C ARG A 223 18.28 -13.88 -4.71
N PRO A 224 18.94 -14.04 -5.88
CA PRO A 224 20.36 -14.34 -5.94
C PRO A 224 21.25 -13.35 -5.19
N MET A 225 20.85 -12.06 -5.17
CA MET A 225 21.55 -11.03 -4.41
C MET A 225 21.66 -11.32 -2.90
N THR A 226 20.74 -12.10 -2.32
CA THR A 226 20.82 -12.52 -0.91
C THR A 226 22.03 -13.42 -0.64
N LEU A 227 22.57 -14.12 -1.65
CA LEU A 227 23.77 -14.94 -1.47
C LEU A 227 25.05 -14.14 -1.68
N VAL A 228 25.07 -13.30 -2.73
CA VAL A 228 26.28 -12.66 -3.24
C VAL A 228 26.53 -11.26 -2.67
N ALA A 229 25.50 -10.56 -2.18
CA ALA A 229 25.69 -9.21 -1.65
C ALA A 229 26.59 -9.23 -0.39
N PRO A 230 27.60 -8.35 -0.32
CA PRO A 230 28.55 -8.34 0.80
C PRO A 230 27.93 -7.76 2.07
N ASN A 231 27.03 -6.79 1.95
CA ASN A 231 26.47 -6.07 3.09
C ASN A 231 25.28 -6.81 3.69
N GLU A 232 25.26 -6.93 5.02
CA GLU A 232 24.14 -7.50 5.76
C GLU A 232 23.32 -6.40 6.43
N SER A 233 22.00 -6.53 6.36
CA SER A 233 21.06 -5.64 7.06
C SER A 233 21.16 -5.84 8.57
N ALA A 234 21.12 -4.75 9.33
CA ALA A 234 21.00 -4.79 10.78
C ALA A 234 19.67 -5.40 11.25
N SER A 235 18.64 -5.40 10.38
CA SER A 235 17.43 -6.19 10.61
C SER A 235 17.56 -7.55 9.96
N HIS A 236 17.35 -8.62 10.75
CA HIS A 236 17.30 -9.97 10.21
C HIS A 236 16.07 -10.23 9.32
N GLN A 237 15.05 -9.36 9.39
CA GLN A 237 13.75 -9.54 8.74
C GLN A 237 13.58 -8.68 7.49
N MET A 238 14.42 -7.66 7.26
CA MET A 238 14.26 -6.72 6.16
C MET A 238 15.55 -6.53 5.38
N SER A 239 15.46 -6.61 4.05
CA SER A 239 16.48 -6.11 3.15
C SER A 239 16.19 -4.67 2.75
N TYR A 240 17.21 -3.97 2.28
CA TYR A 240 17.06 -2.60 1.79
C TYR A 240 18.14 -2.26 0.77
N PHE A 241 17.86 -1.21 -0.01
CA PHE A 241 18.85 -0.55 -0.86
C PHE A 241 19.25 0.76 -0.21
N CYS A 242 20.55 1.06 -0.18
CA CYS A 242 21.04 2.33 0.32
C CYS A 242 22.06 2.94 -0.63
N ARG A 243 21.81 4.17 -1.07
CA ARG A 243 22.84 5.04 -1.65
C ARG A 243 23.44 5.86 -0.51
N PRO A 244 24.77 5.80 -0.28
CA PRO A 244 25.41 6.59 0.77
C PRO A 244 25.14 8.08 0.62
N HIS A 245 24.97 8.77 1.75
CA HIS A 245 24.77 10.22 1.79
C HIS A 245 26.13 10.93 1.86
N THR A 246 26.38 11.84 0.92
CA THR A 246 27.63 12.64 0.88
C THR A 246 27.38 14.14 0.76
N SER A 247 26.12 14.55 0.56
CA SER A 247 25.76 15.96 0.46
C SER A 247 26.05 16.70 1.76
N LYS A 248 26.43 17.97 1.64
CA LYS A 248 26.63 18.88 2.80
C LYS A 248 25.53 19.92 2.93
N THR A 249 24.64 19.98 1.95
CA THR A 249 23.61 21.02 1.81
C THR A 249 22.21 20.42 1.82
N GLN A 250 22.09 19.10 1.73
CA GLN A 250 20.84 18.36 1.69
C GLN A 250 20.83 17.24 2.74
N ARG A 251 19.64 16.84 3.16
CA ARG A 251 19.36 15.70 4.04
C ARG A 251 19.19 14.42 3.21
N PRO A 252 19.48 13.25 3.77
CA PRO A 252 19.11 11.98 3.15
C PRO A 252 17.61 11.73 3.16
N ILE A 253 17.19 10.74 2.37
CA ILE A 253 15.79 10.33 2.21
C ILE A 253 15.61 8.89 2.72
N LEU A 254 14.62 8.67 3.58
CA LEU A 254 14.08 7.34 3.88
C LEU A 254 12.83 7.12 3.02
N PHE A 255 12.86 6.11 2.15
CA PHE A 255 11.76 5.77 1.26
C PHE A 255 11.18 4.39 1.58
N ILE A 256 9.84 4.30 1.61
CA ILE A 256 9.09 3.04 1.78
C ILE A 256 8.03 2.92 0.67
N HIS A 257 8.08 1.81 -0.05
CA HIS A 257 7.27 1.56 -1.23
C HIS A 257 5.83 1.09 -0.91
N GLY A 258 4.97 1.15 -1.93
CA GLY A 258 3.59 0.64 -1.88
C GLY A 258 3.48 -0.85 -2.20
N VAL A 259 2.24 -1.36 -2.23
CA VAL A 259 1.94 -2.72 -2.69
C VAL A 259 2.27 -2.88 -4.19
N GLY A 260 2.78 -4.05 -4.60
CA GLY A 260 3.00 -4.34 -6.02
C GLY A 260 4.23 -5.20 -6.26
N VAL A 261 5.14 -4.75 -7.13
CA VAL A 261 6.34 -5.48 -7.57
C VAL A 261 7.64 -4.88 -7.01
N GLY A 262 7.59 -4.39 -5.77
CA GLY A 262 8.73 -3.79 -5.07
C GLY A 262 9.14 -2.43 -5.66
N LEU A 263 10.45 -2.20 -5.81
CA LEU A 263 10.98 -0.87 -6.17
C LEU A 263 10.88 -0.49 -7.66
N MET A 264 10.42 -1.40 -8.52
CA MET A 264 10.35 -1.17 -9.98
C MET A 264 9.61 0.11 -10.39
N PRO A 265 8.41 0.44 -9.85
CA PRO A 265 7.67 1.64 -10.25
C PRO A 265 8.39 2.95 -9.91
N TYR A 266 9.39 2.90 -9.03
CA TYR A 266 10.05 4.06 -8.47
C TYR A 266 11.42 4.32 -9.09
N LEU A 267 11.90 3.48 -10.01
CA LEU A 267 13.25 3.58 -10.58
C LEU A 267 13.52 4.94 -11.25
N LEU A 268 12.57 5.47 -12.02
CA LEU A 268 12.72 6.77 -12.68
C LEU A 268 12.88 7.91 -11.65
N TRP A 269 12.04 7.91 -10.62
CA TRP A 269 12.15 8.88 -9.54
C TRP A 269 13.44 8.73 -8.75
N LEU A 270 13.83 7.51 -8.35
CA LEU A 270 15.10 7.26 -7.65
C LEU A 270 16.32 7.70 -8.48
N TRP A 271 16.22 7.61 -9.81
CA TRP A 271 17.24 8.08 -10.74
C TRP A 271 17.36 9.61 -10.76
N SER A 272 16.23 10.32 -10.62
CA SER A 272 16.16 11.79 -10.63
C SER A 272 16.82 12.44 -9.40
N ILE A 273 16.86 11.75 -8.26
CA ILE A 273 17.43 12.30 -7.02
C ILE A 273 18.96 12.53 -7.17
N PRO A 274 19.51 13.72 -6.83
CA PRO A 274 20.94 14.03 -6.95
C PRO A 274 21.86 12.95 -6.37
N LYS A 275 23.01 12.69 -7.03
CA LYS A 275 23.86 11.52 -6.70
C LYS A 275 24.45 11.56 -5.29
N ASP A 276 24.71 12.74 -4.76
CA ASP A 276 25.27 13.00 -3.44
C ASP A 276 24.22 12.93 -2.31
N VAL A 277 22.92 13.02 -2.66
CA VAL A 277 21.83 12.77 -1.71
C VAL A 277 21.69 11.28 -1.50
N GLY A 278 21.96 10.85 -0.27
CA GLY A 278 21.73 9.48 0.17
C GLY A 278 20.24 9.14 0.22
N VAL A 279 19.94 7.89 -0.15
CA VAL A 279 18.57 7.37 -0.20
C VAL A 279 18.56 5.97 0.37
N LEU A 280 17.73 5.76 1.39
CA LEU A 280 17.51 4.49 2.06
C LEU A 280 16.12 3.96 1.67
N CYS A 281 16.07 2.90 0.86
CA CYS A 281 14.83 2.26 0.41
C CYS A 281 14.63 0.94 1.17
N ILE A 282 13.76 0.93 2.17
CA ILE A 282 13.42 -0.29 2.94
C ILE A 282 12.41 -1.12 2.15
N GLU A 283 12.68 -2.41 1.98
CA GLU A 283 11.77 -3.33 1.29
C GLU A 283 10.82 -4.04 2.25
N ILE A 284 9.53 -3.99 1.95
CA ILE A 284 8.49 -4.74 2.64
C ILE A 284 8.07 -5.92 1.74
N LEU A 285 8.83 -7.02 1.80
CA LEU A 285 8.62 -8.18 0.92
C LEU A 285 7.21 -8.77 0.93
N PRO A 286 6.48 -8.84 2.08
CA PRO A 286 5.12 -9.37 2.12
C PRO A 286 4.10 -8.61 1.27
N VAL A 287 4.41 -7.37 0.85
CA VAL A 287 3.55 -6.57 -0.04
C VAL A 287 4.12 -6.40 -1.45
N SER A 288 5.17 -7.16 -1.80
CA SER A 288 5.91 -7.06 -3.07
C SER A 288 5.67 -8.24 -4.02
N SER A 289 4.48 -8.86 -3.99
CA SER A 289 4.11 -10.00 -4.84
C SER A 289 5.08 -11.19 -4.74
N ARG A 290 5.46 -11.52 -3.49
CA ARG A 290 6.38 -12.62 -3.17
C ARG A 290 5.74 -13.59 -2.21
N ILE A 291 6.12 -14.85 -2.32
CA ILE A 291 5.93 -15.86 -1.28
C ILE A 291 7.09 -15.72 -0.31
N CYS A 292 6.83 -15.28 0.92
CA CYS A 292 7.88 -15.02 1.91
C CYS A 292 7.37 -15.26 3.33
N PRO A 293 8.22 -15.12 4.37
CA PRO A 293 7.74 -15.07 5.73
C PRO A 293 6.73 -13.91 5.91
N PRO A 294 5.74 -14.06 6.81
CA PRO A 294 4.76 -13.00 7.09
C PRO A 294 5.38 -11.69 7.57
N LEU A 295 4.69 -10.57 7.36
CA LEU A 295 5.08 -9.25 7.91
C LEU A 295 5.20 -9.32 9.43
N PRO A 296 6.33 -8.94 10.05
CA PRO A 296 6.49 -9.01 11.51
C PRO A 296 5.45 -8.16 12.27
N PRO A 297 5.24 -8.42 13.56
CA PRO A 297 4.51 -7.51 14.45
C PRO A 297 5.02 -6.06 14.35
N THR A 298 4.16 -5.08 14.66
CA THR A 298 4.47 -3.65 14.51
C THR A 298 5.72 -3.22 15.28
N ASP A 299 5.88 -3.69 16.52
CA ASP A 299 7.02 -3.39 17.38
C ASP A 299 8.35 -3.96 16.80
N GLU A 300 8.34 -5.22 16.35
CA GLU A 300 9.48 -5.83 15.66
C GLU A 300 9.80 -5.12 14.33
N LEU A 301 8.78 -4.72 13.59
CA LEU A 301 8.92 -3.97 12.33
C LEU A 301 9.61 -2.63 12.57
N VAL A 302 9.12 -1.85 13.53
CA VAL A 302 9.69 -0.53 13.90
C VAL A 302 11.11 -0.69 14.43
N ALA A 303 11.36 -1.67 15.31
CA ALA A 303 12.70 -1.94 15.84
C ALA A 303 13.69 -2.30 14.73
N GLY A 304 13.26 -3.10 13.75
CA GLY A 304 14.05 -3.42 12.57
C GLY A 304 14.36 -2.20 11.71
N MET A 305 13.40 -1.29 11.53
CA MET A 305 13.61 -0.04 10.79
C MET A 305 14.56 0.90 11.53
N GLU A 306 14.40 1.05 12.83
CA GLU A 306 15.30 1.84 13.68
C GLU A 306 16.75 1.31 13.58
N ALA A 307 16.93 -0.02 13.63
CA ALA A 307 18.24 -0.65 13.48
C ALA A 307 18.87 -0.34 12.10
N ILE A 308 18.07 -0.37 11.03
CA ILE A 308 18.53 -0.01 9.67
C ILE A 308 18.90 1.49 9.59
N ILE A 309 18.06 2.38 10.13
CA ILE A 309 18.31 3.83 10.16
C ILE A 309 19.62 4.13 10.89
N ARG A 310 19.85 3.48 12.05
CA ARG A 310 21.10 3.58 12.81
C ARG A 310 22.29 3.01 12.05
N GLN A 311 22.13 1.88 11.36
CA GLN A 311 23.20 1.29 10.53
C GLN A 311 23.69 2.26 9.45
N GLN A 312 22.81 3.13 8.95
CA GLN A 312 23.14 4.13 7.94
C GLN A 312 23.51 5.50 8.52
N ASN A 313 23.52 5.65 9.85
CA ASN A 313 23.79 6.91 10.57
C ASN A 313 22.88 8.06 10.12
N TYR A 314 21.61 7.78 9.86
CA TYR A 314 20.64 8.82 9.51
C TYR A 314 20.10 9.46 10.79
N GLU A 315 20.64 10.63 11.13
CA GLU A 315 20.26 11.43 12.31
C GLU A 315 19.19 12.50 12.01
N ASP A 316 19.04 12.89 10.74
CA ASP A 316 18.07 13.88 10.26
C ASP A 316 17.75 13.53 8.79
N PHE A 317 16.48 13.23 8.46
CA PHE A 317 16.10 12.75 7.14
C PHE A 317 14.66 13.13 6.74
N VAL A 318 14.40 13.08 5.43
CA VAL A 318 13.06 13.22 4.86
C VAL A 318 12.41 11.84 4.75
N PHE A 319 11.23 11.65 5.34
CA PHE A 319 10.43 10.45 5.16
C PHE A 319 9.58 10.56 3.90
N VAL A 320 9.65 9.57 3.03
CA VAL A 320 8.81 9.47 1.83
C VAL A 320 8.11 8.11 1.83
N GLY A 321 6.78 8.12 1.84
CA GLY A 321 5.96 6.92 1.75
C GLY A 321 5.03 7.00 0.56
N ASN A 322 4.84 5.87 -0.13
CA ASN A 322 3.80 5.75 -1.15
C ASN A 322 2.80 4.66 -0.80
N SER A 323 1.50 4.94 -0.90
CA SER A 323 0.45 3.96 -0.67
C SER A 323 0.69 3.23 0.67
N PHE A 324 0.80 1.89 0.66
CA PHE A 324 1.15 1.09 1.83
C PHE A 324 2.35 1.63 2.64
N GLY A 325 3.37 2.21 1.99
CA GLY A 325 4.52 2.79 2.68
C GLY A 325 4.16 3.94 3.63
N THR A 326 3.08 4.68 3.38
CA THR A 326 2.63 5.77 4.27
C THR A 326 2.09 5.26 5.61
N LEU A 327 1.65 3.99 5.67
CA LEU A 327 1.20 3.35 6.92
C LEU A 327 2.29 3.36 7.98
N LEU A 328 3.56 3.33 7.56
CA LEU A 328 4.68 3.24 8.50
C LEU A 328 5.06 4.59 9.11
N ALA A 329 4.47 5.70 8.64
CA ALA A 329 4.67 7.01 9.24
C ALA A 329 4.19 7.04 10.70
N ALA A 330 2.95 6.61 10.96
CA ALA A 330 2.36 6.63 12.30
C ALA A 330 3.18 5.85 13.36
N PRO A 331 3.56 4.58 13.14
CA PRO A 331 4.35 3.84 14.14
C PRO A 331 5.79 4.37 14.28
N LEU A 332 6.41 4.93 13.23
CA LEU A 332 7.72 5.57 13.34
C LEU A 332 7.66 6.89 14.12
N LEU A 333 6.62 7.70 13.92
CA LEU A 333 6.37 8.94 14.68
C LEU A 333 6.05 8.67 16.16
N LYS A 334 5.46 7.51 16.49
CA LYS A 334 5.24 7.08 17.89
C LYS A 334 6.54 6.75 18.63
N LYS A 335 7.66 6.50 17.93
CA LYS A 335 8.96 6.16 18.53
C LYS A 335 9.80 7.43 18.69
N PRO A 336 10.01 7.97 19.91
CA PRO A 336 10.62 9.29 20.10
C PRO A 336 12.01 9.44 19.47
N ASP A 337 12.83 8.39 19.47
CA ASP A 337 14.18 8.45 18.90
C ASP A 337 14.18 8.50 17.37
N VAL A 338 13.16 7.94 16.73
CA VAL A 338 13.00 7.97 15.27
C VAL A 338 12.27 9.24 14.85
N GLU A 339 11.21 9.61 15.58
CA GLU A 339 10.44 10.83 15.36
C GLU A 339 11.32 12.08 15.28
N ARG A 340 12.28 12.23 16.21
CA ARG A 340 13.22 13.37 16.22
C ARG A 340 14.15 13.41 15.00
N ARG A 341 14.37 12.28 14.35
CA ARG A 341 15.20 12.17 13.13
C ARG A 341 14.39 12.43 11.85
N ILE A 342 13.06 12.36 11.91
CA ILE A 342 12.18 12.69 10.79
C ILE A 342 12.02 14.22 10.76
N ASN A 343 12.65 14.84 9.77
CA ASN A 343 12.57 16.29 9.53
C ASN A 343 11.21 16.71 8.98
N SER A 344 10.78 15.99 7.95
CA SER A 344 9.66 16.32 7.10
C SER A 344 9.14 15.07 6.41
N LEU A 345 7.88 15.09 5.99
CA LEU A 345 7.20 13.94 5.39
C LEU A 345 6.65 14.28 4.01
N VAL A 346 6.80 13.35 3.07
CA VAL A 346 6.08 13.37 1.80
C VAL A 346 5.26 12.09 1.71
N LEU A 347 3.94 12.24 1.77
CA LEU A 347 2.98 11.14 1.77
C LEU A 347 2.28 11.11 0.42
N ILE A 348 2.50 10.07 -0.38
CA ILE A 348 2.04 10.00 -1.77
C ILE A 348 0.95 8.94 -1.88
N ASP A 349 -0.26 9.37 -2.22
CA ASP A 349 -1.50 8.59 -2.20
C ASP A 349 -1.69 7.87 -0.85
N PRO A 350 -1.76 8.62 0.27
CA PRO A 350 -1.69 8.03 1.59
C PRO A 350 -2.91 7.19 1.92
N VAL A 351 -2.67 5.91 2.18
CA VAL A 351 -3.69 5.00 2.76
C VAL A 351 -3.66 5.03 4.29
N SER A 352 -2.80 5.84 4.90
CA SER A 352 -2.68 6.01 6.36
C SER A 352 -3.57 7.11 6.92
N LEU A 353 -3.92 8.13 6.12
CA LEU A 353 -4.84 9.18 6.51
C LEU A 353 -6.29 8.70 6.35
N LEU A 354 -7.15 9.04 7.31
CA LEU A 354 -8.57 8.66 7.31
C LEU A 354 -8.78 7.14 7.13
N LEU A 355 -7.85 6.31 7.63
CA LEU A 355 -7.90 4.86 7.49
C LEU A 355 -9.14 4.24 8.18
N HIS A 356 -9.77 4.97 9.10
CA HIS A 356 -11.05 4.59 9.71
C HIS A 356 -12.23 4.71 8.72
N LEU A 357 -12.09 5.46 7.63
CA LEU A 357 -13.09 5.48 6.57
C LEU A 357 -13.06 4.16 5.79
N PRO A 358 -14.23 3.65 5.39
CA PRO A 358 -14.34 2.32 4.78
C PRO A 358 -13.76 2.22 3.37
N ALA A 359 -13.44 3.35 2.72
CA ALA A 359 -13.02 3.39 1.32
C ALA A 359 -11.82 2.49 1.03
N VAL A 360 -10.72 2.64 1.79
CA VAL A 360 -9.50 1.84 1.60
C VAL A 360 -9.80 0.35 1.81
N ALA A 361 -10.45 -0.01 2.92
CA ALA A 361 -10.80 -1.39 3.24
C ALA A 361 -11.69 -2.01 2.16
N TYR A 362 -12.75 -1.31 1.74
CA TYR A 362 -13.70 -1.79 0.75
C TYR A 362 -13.07 -1.91 -0.64
N ASN A 363 -12.43 -0.84 -1.13
CA ASN A 363 -11.88 -0.77 -2.47
C ASN A 363 -10.76 -1.79 -2.71
N PHE A 364 -10.01 -2.10 -1.65
CA PHE A 364 -8.90 -3.05 -1.71
C PHE A 364 -9.33 -4.50 -1.45
N THR A 365 -10.38 -4.75 -0.65
CA THR A 365 -10.70 -6.13 -0.19
C THR A 365 -12.08 -6.66 -0.56
N ARG A 366 -13.02 -5.81 -1.01
CA ARG A 366 -14.43 -6.20 -1.25
C ARG A 366 -14.95 -5.77 -2.62
N ARG A 367 -14.49 -4.64 -3.16
CA ARG A 367 -14.99 -4.09 -4.43
C ARG A 367 -14.86 -5.10 -5.56
N LYS A 368 -15.94 -5.28 -6.32
CA LYS A 368 -15.91 -6.02 -7.58
C LYS A 368 -15.37 -5.10 -8.68
N PRO A 369 -14.27 -5.47 -9.36
CA PRO A 369 -13.62 -4.57 -10.30
C PRO A 369 -14.42 -4.41 -11.61
N THR A 370 -14.63 -3.16 -12.01
CA THR A 370 -15.34 -2.77 -13.23
C THR A 370 -14.38 -2.33 -14.34
N TRP A 371 -13.42 -1.46 -14.01
CA TRP A 371 -12.45 -0.86 -14.94
C TRP A 371 -11.05 -1.45 -14.82
N GLY A 372 -10.17 -1.14 -15.79
CA GLY A 372 -8.82 -1.72 -15.88
C GLY A 372 -7.98 -1.49 -14.62
N ASN A 373 -7.92 -0.25 -14.15
CA ASN A 373 -7.29 0.14 -12.87
C ASN A 373 -7.82 -0.68 -11.67
N GLU A 374 -9.13 -0.90 -11.60
CA GLU A 374 -9.75 -1.70 -10.53
C GLU A 374 -9.38 -3.18 -10.63
N TRP A 375 -9.26 -3.72 -11.84
CA TRP A 375 -8.78 -5.08 -12.07
C TRP A 375 -7.30 -5.24 -11.71
N GLU A 376 -6.47 -4.23 -11.97
CA GLU A 376 -5.05 -4.20 -11.59
C GLU A 376 -4.91 -4.24 -10.07
N ILE A 377 -5.60 -3.36 -9.33
CA ILE A 377 -5.52 -3.37 -7.87
C ILE A 377 -6.13 -4.63 -7.27
N TRP A 378 -7.22 -5.17 -7.83
CA TRP A 378 -7.77 -6.46 -7.39
C TRP A 378 -6.76 -7.61 -7.60
N PHE A 379 -6.03 -7.59 -8.70
CA PHE A 379 -4.96 -8.56 -8.95
C PHE A 379 -3.77 -8.39 -8.01
N ILE A 380 -3.44 -7.18 -7.55
CA ILE A 380 -2.41 -6.99 -6.51
C ILE A 380 -2.95 -7.43 -5.14
N ALA A 381 -4.17 -7.01 -4.80
CA ALA A 381 -4.78 -7.23 -3.50
C ALA A 381 -5.06 -8.70 -3.19
N THR A 382 -5.31 -9.52 -4.22
CA THR A 382 -5.55 -10.96 -4.09
C THR A 382 -4.29 -11.83 -4.20
N ASP A 383 -3.09 -11.22 -4.23
CA ASP A 383 -1.83 -11.95 -4.08
C ASP A 383 -1.74 -12.58 -2.68
N ALA A 384 -1.18 -13.78 -2.61
CA ALA A 384 -1.25 -14.60 -1.40
C ALA A 384 -0.65 -13.92 -0.16
N MET A 385 0.52 -13.27 -0.29
CA MET A 385 1.15 -12.62 0.85
C MET A 385 0.63 -11.20 1.08
N VAL A 386 0.21 -10.49 0.03
CA VAL A 386 -0.47 -9.19 0.17
C VAL A 386 -1.77 -9.37 0.96
N SER A 387 -2.66 -10.26 0.53
CA SER A 387 -3.94 -10.49 1.21
C SER A 387 -3.72 -11.02 2.63
N HIS A 388 -2.76 -11.94 2.82
CA HIS A 388 -2.43 -12.45 4.14
C HIS A 388 -1.91 -11.35 5.07
N THR A 389 -1.06 -10.45 4.58
CA THR A 389 -0.54 -9.32 5.37
C THR A 389 -1.69 -8.44 5.85
N LEU A 390 -2.56 -8.01 4.94
CA LEU A 390 -3.70 -7.14 5.26
C LEU A 390 -4.73 -7.82 6.18
N ALA A 391 -4.92 -9.13 6.02
CA ALA A 391 -5.95 -9.85 6.76
C ALA A 391 -5.45 -10.52 8.04
N ARG A 392 -4.14 -10.70 8.26
CA ARG A 392 -3.64 -11.48 9.42
C ARG A 392 -2.49 -10.82 10.18
N ARG A 393 -1.87 -9.80 9.60
CA ARG A 393 -0.68 -9.13 10.16
C ARG A 393 -0.84 -7.62 10.29
N PHE A 394 -1.88 -7.06 9.71
CA PHE A 394 -2.15 -5.63 9.71
C PHE A 394 -3.14 -5.29 10.82
N ARG A 395 -2.65 -4.55 11.82
CA ARG A 395 -3.46 -3.95 12.88
C ARG A 395 -3.66 -2.47 12.58
N TRP A 396 -4.78 -2.12 11.98
CA TRP A 396 -5.02 -0.79 11.42
C TRP A 396 -4.89 0.36 12.44
N GLN A 397 -5.18 0.10 13.73
CA GLN A 397 -5.04 1.05 14.83
C GLN A 397 -3.57 1.49 15.06
N ASP A 398 -2.59 0.65 14.68
CA ASP A 398 -1.17 1.00 14.75
C ASP A 398 -0.74 1.94 13.62
N PHE A 399 -1.41 1.86 12.48
CA PHE A 399 -0.99 2.46 11.21
C PHE A 399 -1.80 3.68 10.77
N ILE A 400 -2.97 3.92 11.38
CA ILE A 400 -3.73 5.14 11.13
C ILE A 400 -2.92 6.35 11.57
N LEU A 401 -2.83 7.33 10.67
CA LEU A 401 -2.12 8.59 10.87
C LEU A 401 -3.15 9.71 11.00
N TRP A 402 -3.14 10.38 12.14
CA TRP A 402 -3.96 11.55 12.38
C TRP A 402 -3.13 12.82 12.16
N THR A 403 -3.72 13.87 11.59
CA THR A 403 -3.00 15.13 11.33
C THR A 403 -2.36 15.78 12.57
N PRO A 404 -2.89 15.66 13.80
CA PRO A 404 -2.19 16.14 14.99
C PRO A 404 -0.81 15.49 15.21
N GLN A 405 -0.58 14.27 14.73
CA GLN A 405 0.73 13.60 14.83
C GLN A 405 1.77 14.20 13.87
N LEU A 406 1.34 15.03 12.91
CA LEU A 406 2.21 15.73 11.97
C LEU A 406 2.58 17.14 12.45
N GLN A 407 1.99 17.60 13.56
CA GLN A 407 2.28 18.92 14.12
C GLN A 407 3.78 19.08 14.41
N GLY A 408 4.33 20.23 14.04
CA GLY A 408 5.75 20.56 14.12
C GLY A 408 6.60 19.98 12.99
N LYS A 409 6.03 19.22 12.05
CA LYS A 409 6.75 18.63 10.91
C LYS A 409 6.16 19.04 9.59
N ARG A 410 6.96 19.72 8.75
CA ARG A 410 6.57 20.05 7.38
C ARG A 410 6.19 18.79 6.62
N THR A 411 4.97 18.77 6.10
CA THR A 411 4.41 17.61 5.44
C THR A 411 3.74 18.03 4.14
N THR A 412 4.05 17.33 3.05
CA THR A 412 3.28 17.43 1.81
C THR A 412 2.55 16.12 1.56
N VAL A 413 1.23 16.21 1.36
CA VAL A 413 0.41 15.11 0.87
C VAL A 413 0.24 15.27 -0.63
N VAL A 414 0.78 14.35 -1.41
CA VAL A 414 0.56 14.24 -2.85
C VAL A 414 -0.56 13.24 -3.08
N LEU A 415 -1.60 13.63 -3.83
CA LEU A 415 -2.81 12.82 -3.96
C LEU A 415 -3.31 12.79 -5.40
N GLY A 416 -3.51 11.59 -5.94
CA GLY A 416 -4.24 11.38 -7.20
C GLY A 416 -5.71 11.78 -7.05
N GLY A 417 -6.17 12.73 -7.86
CA GLY A 417 -7.54 13.24 -7.79
C GLY A 417 -8.63 12.25 -8.21
N GLU A 418 -8.25 11.14 -8.85
CA GLU A 418 -9.14 10.03 -9.22
C GLU A 418 -8.71 8.69 -8.59
N ASP A 419 -8.00 8.75 -7.45
CA ASP A 419 -7.51 7.58 -6.71
C ASP A 419 -8.62 6.53 -6.50
N CYS A 420 -8.40 5.34 -7.06
CA CYS A 420 -9.34 4.23 -7.00
C CYS A 420 -9.28 3.43 -5.68
N VAL A 421 -8.34 3.72 -4.79
CA VAL A 421 -8.12 3.04 -3.50
C VAL A 421 -8.63 3.89 -2.35
N THR A 422 -8.17 5.14 -2.24
CA THR A 422 -8.58 6.08 -1.18
C THR A 422 -9.88 6.80 -1.54
N ASP A 423 -10.39 7.63 -0.63
CA ASP A 423 -11.39 8.66 -0.97
C ASP A 423 -10.62 9.98 -1.17
N PRO A 424 -10.23 10.32 -2.41
CA PRO A 424 -9.32 11.44 -2.64
C PRO A 424 -9.93 12.78 -2.27
N ASP A 425 -11.25 12.92 -2.32
CA ASP A 425 -11.91 14.17 -1.94
C ASP A 425 -11.93 14.34 -0.42
N ALA A 426 -12.21 13.26 0.33
CA ALA A 426 -12.14 13.27 1.78
C ALA A 426 -10.71 13.55 2.28
N VAL A 427 -9.71 12.89 1.69
CA VAL A 427 -8.30 13.13 2.05
C VAL A 427 -7.89 14.57 1.70
N ALA A 428 -8.26 15.09 0.53
CA ALA A 428 -7.97 16.48 0.15
C ALA A 428 -8.58 17.48 1.13
N SER A 429 -9.87 17.31 1.47
CA SER A 429 -10.55 18.16 2.46
C SER A 429 -9.87 18.09 3.83
N TYR A 430 -9.52 16.89 4.29
CA TYR A 430 -8.90 16.70 5.60
C TYR A 430 -7.53 17.37 5.71
N VAL A 431 -6.75 17.32 4.63
CA VAL A 431 -5.43 17.96 4.57
C VAL A 431 -5.56 19.47 4.41
N TYR A 432 -6.51 19.94 3.61
CA TYR A 432 -6.62 21.34 3.21
C TYR A 432 -7.40 22.21 4.20
N PHE A 433 -8.49 21.68 4.76
CA PHE A 433 -9.37 22.39 5.69
C PHE A 433 -9.30 21.86 7.13
N GLY A 434 -8.79 20.65 7.34
CA GLY A 434 -8.78 20.00 8.66
C GLY A 434 -10.09 19.30 9.00
N ASP A 435 -11.06 19.28 8.08
CA ASP A 435 -12.34 18.59 8.21
C ASP A 435 -12.70 17.85 6.90
N LEU A 436 -13.89 17.26 6.85
CA LEU A 436 -14.38 16.55 5.66
C LEU A 436 -15.55 17.25 4.96
N GLY A 437 -15.76 18.53 5.26
CA GLY A 437 -16.81 19.37 4.67
C GLY A 437 -16.33 20.02 3.38
N TYR A 438 -16.59 19.39 2.24
CA TYR A 438 -16.21 19.93 0.94
C TYR A 438 -17.38 20.02 -0.05
N THR A 439 -17.21 20.89 -1.03
CA THR A 439 -18.12 21.14 -2.16
C THR A 439 -17.45 20.78 -3.48
N ARG A 440 -18.21 20.84 -4.57
CA ARG A 440 -17.65 20.65 -5.93
C ARG A 440 -16.70 21.79 -6.33
N ALA A 441 -16.86 23.00 -5.77
CA ALA A 441 -16.01 24.13 -6.08
C ALA A 441 -14.58 23.93 -5.57
N ASP A 442 -14.44 23.31 -4.38
CA ASP A 442 -13.14 23.07 -3.74
C ASP A 442 -12.24 22.18 -4.58
N LYS A 443 -12.81 21.26 -5.37
CA LYS A 443 -12.04 20.45 -6.33
C LYS A 443 -11.31 21.27 -7.38
N HIS A 444 -11.93 22.36 -7.84
CA HIS A 444 -11.28 23.28 -8.79
C HIS A 444 -10.15 24.04 -8.10
N GLU A 445 -10.32 24.40 -6.83
CA GLU A 445 -9.28 25.02 -6.03
C GLU A 445 -8.11 24.05 -5.80
N TRP A 446 -8.37 22.83 -5.35
CA TRP A 446 -7.34 21.80 -5.12
C TRP A 446 -6.52 21.52 -6.38
N ALA A 447 -7.16 21.48 -7.56
CA ALA A 447 -6.47 21.26 -8.83
C ALA A 447 -5.37 22.30 -9.15
N THR A 448 -5.38 23.46 -8.51
CA THR A 448 -4.35 24.51 -8.67
C THR A 448 -3.28 24.45 -7.57
N THR A 449 -3.40 23.58 -6.57
CA THR A 449 -2.39 23.48 -5.49
C THR A 449 -1.00 23.07 -5.97
N PRO A 450 -0.81 22.26 -7.04
CA PRO A 450 0.53 21.98 -7.56
C PRO A 450 1.28 23.25 -8.01
N GLU A 451 0.57 24.27 -8.50
CA GLU A 451 1.15 25.55 -8.94
C GLU A 451 1.43 26.50 -7.76
N ARG A 452 0.71 26.33 -6.65
CA ARG A 452 0.77 27.16 -5.44
C ARG A 452 1.64 26.57 -4.33
N TRP A 453 2.11 25.33 -4.49
CA TRP A 453 2.89 24.62 -3.50
C TRP A 453 4.18 25.38 -3.16
N SER A 454 4.44 25.57 -1.86
CA SER A 454 5.54 26.40 -1.38
C SER A 454 6.62 25.61 -0.65
N GLY A 455 6.29 24.44 -0.11
CA GLY A 455 7.15 23.65 0.77
C GLY A 455 7.40 24.29 2.14
N ARG A 456 6.63 25.34 2.48
CA ARG A 456 6.76 26.11 3.73
C ARG A 456 5.62 25.85 4.71
N GLY A 457 4.49 25.35 4.22
CA GLY A 457 3.36 25.03 5.09
C GLY A 457 3.69 23.85 6.00
N GLU A 458 3.03 23.80 7.16
CA GLU A 458 3.13 22.66 8.06
C GLU A 458 2.49 21.42 7.44
N LEU A 459 1.33 21.58 6.82
CA LEU A 459 0.65 20.55 6.05
C LEU A 459 0.17 21.15 4.72
N GLU A 460 0.74 20.70 3.60
CA GLU A 460 0.38 21.16 2.25
C GLU A 460 -0.20 20.02 1.41
N LEU A 461 -1.17 20.35 0.55
CA LEU A 461 -1.78 19.43 -0.40
C LEU A 461 -1.22 19.66 -1.81
N MET A 462 -0.78 18.60 -2.47
CA MET A 462 -0.54 18.54 -3.92
C MET A 462 -1.59 17.63 -4.56
N TYR A 463 -2.65 18.22 -5.12
CA TYR A 463 -3.74 17.46 -5.73
C TYR A 463 -3.51 17.30 -7.24
N LEU A 464 -3.26 16.06 -7.66
CA LEU A 464 -2.97 15.71 -9.05
C LEU A 464 -4.27 15.34 -9.76
N LYS A 465 -4.97 16.35 -10.30
CA LYS A 465 -6.25 16.16 -11.00
C LYS A 465 -6.11 15.14 -12.16
N GLY A 466 -7.05 14.19 -12.20
CA GLY A 466 -7.12 13.16 -13.26
C GLY A 466 -6.13 12.01 -13.09
N MET A 467 -5.31 12.03 -12.03
CA MET A 467 -4.37 10.96 -11.72
C MET A 467 -5.00 9.95 -10.77
N ASP A 468 -4.77 8.67 -11.05
CA ASP A 468 -5.17 7.55 -10.21
C ASP A 468 -4.03 7.16 -9.23
N HIS A 469 -4.33 6.26 -8.30
CA HIS A 469 -3.46 5.78 -7.25
C HIS A 469 -2.10 5.32 -7.78
N GLY A 470 -1.02 5.88 -7.26
CA GLY A 470 0.37 5.57 -7.59
C GLY A 470 0.83 6.04 -8.96
N GLN A 471 -0.02 6.66 -9.78
CA GLN A 471 0.38 7.15 -11.11
C GLN A 471 1.36 8.32 -11.03
N ALA A 472 1.42 8.98 -9.87
CA ALA A 472 2.34 10.06 -9.54
C ALA A 472 3.79 9.74 -9.98
N PHE A 473 4.29 8.53 -9.69
CA PHE A 473 5.66 8.09 -10.02
C PHE A 473 5.86 7.63 -11.47
N LEU A 474 4.78 7.30 -12.16
CA LEU A 474 4.79 6.74 -13.52
C LEU A 474 4.54 7.81 -14.59
N SER A 475 4.01 8.96 -14.18
CA SER A 475 3.70 10.07 -15.07
C SER A 475 4.94 10.87 -15.45
N ILE A 476 5.20 10.99 -16.74
CA ILE A 476 6.26 11.87 -17.27
C ILE A 476 6.02 13.33 -16.85
N LYS A 477 4.76 13.75 -16.77
CA LYS A 477 4.38 15.13 -16.40
C LYS A 477 4.52 15.40 -14.90
N HIS A 478 4.04 14.48 -14.06
CA HIS A 478 3.92 14.74 -12.61
C HIS A 478 5.10 14.21 -11.80
N MET A 479 5.82 13.19 -12.27
CA MET A 479 6.99 12.66 -11.56
C MET A 479 8.06 13.73 -11.29
N PRO A 480 8.41 14.64 -12.23
CA PRO A 480 9.34 15.73 -11.95
C PRO A 480 8.85 16.67 -10.84
N GLN A 481 7.55 16.97 -10.79
CA GLN A 481 6.97 17.82 -9.73
C GLN A 481 7.12 17.17 -8.35
N ILE A 482 6.90 15.86 -8.27
CA ILE A 482 7.05 15.10 -7.01
C ILE A 482 8.52 14.99 -6.61
N ALA A 483 9.41 14.77 -7.59
CA ALA A 483 10.84 14.80 -7.37
C ALA A 483 11.26 16.16 -6.77
N ASN A 484 10.74 17.26 -7.30
CA ASN A 484 11.01 18.61 -6.79
C ASN A 484 10.52 18.79 -5.36
N VAL A 485 9.33 18.31 -5.00
CA VAL A 485 8.84 18.36 -3.61
C VAL A 485 9.78 17.62 -2.66
N VAL A 486 10.14 16.39 -3.01
CA VAL A 486 11.05 15.59 -2.17
C VAL A 486 12.41 16.29 -2.04
N VAL A 487 13.00 16.73 -3.16
CA VAL A 487 14.32 17.38 -3.17
C VAL A 487 14.28 18.71 -2.39
N ALA A 488 13.23 19.51 -2.51
CA ALA A 488 13.06 20.74 -1.76
C ALA A 488 13.13 20.52 -0.23
N TYR A 489 12.51 19.46 0.28
CA TYR A 489 12.56 19.09 1.69
C TYR A 489 13.94 18.61 2.15
N THR A 490 14.78 18.14 1.22
CA THR A 490 16.14 17.77 1.58
C THR A 490 17.00 18.98 1.94
N HIS A 491 16.78 20.19 1.41
CA HIS A 491 17.68 21.32 1.64
C HIS A 491 17.76 21.75 3.11
N LEU A 492 18.98 21.86 3.64
CA LEU A 492 19.23 22.20 5.05
C LEU A 492 18.72 23.59 5.45
N ASN A 493 18.82 24.57 4.56
CA ASN A 493 18.52 25.98 4.85
C ASN A 493 17.10 26.44 4.43
N GLY A 494 16.18 25.55 4.05
CA GLY A 494 14.79 25.91 3.72
C GLY A 494 14.60 26.88 2.55
N VAL A 495 15.68 27.32 1.91
CA VAL A 495 15.66 28.21 0.74
C VAL A 495 16.17 27.41 -0.45
N MET A 496 15.25 27.10 -1.36
CA MET A 496 15.60 26.89 -2.77
C MET A 496 16.24 28.21 -3.20
N ASP A 497 17.57 28.21 -3.40
CA ASP A 497 18.28 29.42 -3.80
C ASP A 497 17.60 29.93 -5.07
N ALA A 498 17.05 31.14 -5.04
CA ALA A 498 16.14 31.65 -6.09
C ALA A 498 16.75 31.56 -7.50
N ARG A 499 18.09 31.50 -7.59
CA ARG A 499 18.86 31.28 -8.82
C ARG A 499 18.67 29.89 -9.44
N GLN A 500 18.41 28.85 -8.66
CA GLN A 500 18.14 27.50 -9.18
C GLN A 500 16.70 27.35 -9.69
N ALA A 501 15.75 28.08 -9.11
CA ALA A 501 14.37 28.13 -9.60
C ALA A 501 14.28 28.84 -10.98
N GLU A 502 15.11 29.87 -11.18
CA GLU A 502 15.22 30.58 -12.46
C GLU A 502 15.98 29.77 -13.52
N ALA A 503 17.07 29.07 -13.14
CA ALA A 503 17.81 28.22 -14.06
C ALA A 503 16.97 27.04 -14.60
N VAL A 504 16.09 26.46 -13.78
CA VAL A 504 15.16 25.40 -14.20
C VAL A 504 14.07 25.93 -15.13
N LYS A 505 13.58 27.15 -14.90
CA LYS A 505 12.63 27.81 -15.80
C LYS A 505 13.25 28.18 -17.17
N GLU A 506 14.52 28.57 -17.20
CA GLU A 506 15.25 28.82 -18.44
C GLU A 506 15.56 27.52 -19.22
N GLU A 507 15.82 26.41 -18.54
CA GLU A 507 15.95 25.10 -19.21
C GLU A 507 14.62 24.58 -19.78
N GLU A 508 13.49 24.79 -19.08
CA GLU A 508 12.16 24.42 -19.59
C GLU A 508 11.72 25.30 -20.78
N GLN A 509 12.08 26.59 -20.81
CA GLN A 509 11.79 27.46 -21.95
C GLN A 509 12.66 27.18 -23.19
N ASN A 510 13.87 26.64 -23.00
CA ASN A 510 14.78 26.31 -24.10
C ASN A 510 14.55 24.90 -24.70
N GLN A 511 13.57 24.14 -24.18
CA GLN A 511 13.19 22.81 -24.70
C GLN A 511 11.82 22.78 -25.42
N ILE A 512 11.20 23.95 -25.68
CA ILE A 512 9.96 24.07 -26.47
C ILE A 512 10.28 24.35 -27.94
#